data_AF-W5KFH6-F1
#
_entry.id   AF-W5KFH6-F1
#
_cell.length_a   1.000
_cell.length_b   1.000
_cell.length_c   1.000
_cell.angle_alpha   90.00
_cell.angle_beta   90.00
_cell.angle_gamma   90.00
#
_symmetry.space_group_name_H-M   'P 1'
#
loop_
_entity.id
_entity.type
_entity.pdbx_description
1 polymer ?
#
loop_
_entity_poly.entity_id
_entity_poly.type
_entity_poly.pdbx_seq_one_letter_code
_entity_poly.pdbx_strand_id
1 'polypeptide(L)'
;MFVTDIRKEFYDVVVNQRVALLVSADIDALCACKILQALFHCDHVQYTLVPVTGWQDLGTAFLEHKEQIKLLIKQDDDLGVPSYDDIFRDDEDEDEDGDGGDSGNESDGGSEPSGKRRRIERQRAKREWEARRREILFDYEQYEYHGTSASMVMFELAWVMTKDTKDMLWWSIIGLTDQWVHDKITHMKYVTDIATLQRHVSRHNHRNEDEENSLSIDCMRISFEYEYPVQYCEKCSHESWWECTRAIQEILQDGAASILPLKQVRQKFNSMDLSIKENLREVIEESSNKFGMKDIRVQTFSVHFGFKNRFLASDVVHAAAALLESVEKDEGATDNFIKALDCLSRSNIEKLHLGIDLTIASCICTNLILSQGPFLYCHLLEGTPDVKLFSKPLALTLLCKYLLKAFVCSTRNKRCKVLPLIMAAPMDVEKGTVIVLGIPPESETSDKKNFFGRAFEKAAESTSSRTLHDHFDTSIIELKMEDRGKFLDALITLLS
;
A
#
# COMPACT_ATOMS: atom_id res chain seq x y z
N MET A 1 0.21 -7.90 22.17
CA MET A 1 1.13 -9.06 22.21
C MET A 1 1.16 -9.66 20.82
N PHE A 2 2.35 -9.95 20.28
CA PHE A 2 2.49 -10.59 18.97
C PHE A 2 2.08 -12.06 19.05
N VAL A 3 1.47 -12.57 18.00
CA VAL A 3 1.10 -13.99 17.89
C VAL A 3 2.35 -14.79 17.49
N THR A 4 2.77 -15.73 18.32
CA THR A 4 3.96 -16.57 18.05
C THR A 4 3.59 -17.82 17.23
N ASP A 5 2.45 -18.44 17.55
CA ASP A 5 1.89 -19.59 16.85
C ASP A 5 0.53 -19.19 16.26
N ILE A 6 0.54 -18.83 14.97
CA ILE A 6 -0.66 -18.37 14.25
C ILE A 6 -1.78 -19.43 14.19
N ARG A 7 -1.44 -20.71 14.36
CA ARG A 7 -2.45 -21.76 14.42
C ARG A 7 -3.10 -21.81 15.79
N LYS A 8 -2.31 -21.96 16.86
CA LYS A 8 -2.85 -22.17 18.22
C LYS A 8 -3.43 -20.92 18.86
N GLU A 9 -2.76 -19.78 18.72
CA GLU A 9 -3.13 -18.54 19.41
C GLU A 9 -4.21 -17.75 18.66
N PHE A 10 -4.30 -17.97 17.34
CA PHE A 10 -5.27 -17.32 16.47
C PHE A 10 -6.30 -18.29 15.91
N TYR A 11 -5.94 -19.19 14.98
CA TYR A 11 -6.94 -19.94 14.22
C TYR A 11 -7.78 -20.89 15.09
N ASP A 12 -7.17 -21.70 15.95
CA ASP A 12 -7.86 -22.66 16.81
C ASP A 12 -8.83 -21.98 17.81
N VAL A 13 -8.55 -20.72 18.17
CA VAL A 13 -9.43 -19.90 19.02
C VAL A 13 -10.64 -19.42 18.21
N VAL A 14 -10.39 -18.96 16.99
CA VAL A 14 -11.38 -18.31 16.12
C VAL A 14 -12.37 -19.31 15.51
N VAL A 15 -11.94 -20.54 15.21
CA VAL A 15 -12.77 -21.58 14.58
C VAL A 15 -14.06 -21.88 15.37
N ASN A 16 -14.00 -21.79 16.70
CA ASN A 16 -15.14 -22.13 17.56
C ASN A 16 -16.02 -20.91 17.91
N GLN A 17 -15.77 -19.76 17.30
CA GLN A 17 -16.46 -18.50 17.60
C GLN A 17 -17.17 -17.94 16.37
N ARG A 18 -18.11 -17.02 16.59
CA ARG A 18 -18.68 -16.19 15.52
C ARG A 18 -17.77 -15.00 15.30
N VAL A 19 -17.32 -14.81 14.06
CA VAL A 19 -16.23 -13.87 13.75
C VAL A 19 -16.74 -12.70 12.93
N ALA A 20 -16.43 -11.47 13.33
CA ALA A 20 -16.56 -10.30 12.47
C ALA A 20 -15.21 -10.03 11.80
N LEU A 21 -15.16 -10.10 10.47
CA LEU A 21 -13.95 -9.87 9.69
C LEU A 21 -14.00 -8.45 9.11
N LEU A 22 -13.23 -7.55 9.72
CA LEU A 22 -13.03 -6.17 9.27
C LEU A 22 -11.91 -6.17 8.22
N VAL A 23 -12.19 -5.66 7.01
CA VAL A 23 -11.24 -5.71 5.90
C VAL A 23 -11.10 -4.33 5.27
N SER A 24 -9.88 -3.81 5.20
CA SER A 24 -9.56 -2.56 4.53
C SER A 24 -9.75 -2.65 3.02
N ALA A 25 -10.02 -1.51 2.38
CA ALA A 25 -10.21 -1.40 0.93
C ALA A 25 -8.87 -1.32 0.18
N ASP A 26 -8.06 -2.37 0.27
CA ASP A 26 -6.79 -2.54 -0.43
C ASP A 26 -6.66 -3.97 -0.98
N ILE A 27 -5.84 -4.13 -2.02
CA ILE A 27 -5.82 -5.38 -2.80
C ILE A 27 -5.12 -6.49 -1.99
N ASP A 28 -4.11 -6.15 -1.19
CA ASP A 28 -3.48 -7.09 -0.26
C ASP A 28 -4.47 -7.60 0.80
N ALA A 29 -5.25 -6.71 1.45
CA ALA A 29 -6.29 -7.15 2.39
C ALA A 29 -7.43 -7.93 1.71
N LEU A 30 -7.83 -7.59 0.48
CA LEU A 30 -8.77 -8.40 -0.30
C LEU A 30 -8.23 -9.82 -0.52
N CYS A 31 -6.96 -9.96 -0.87
CA CYS A 31 -6.32 -11.25 -1.06
C CYS A 31 -6.21 -12.03 0.26
N ALA A 32 -5.82 -11.37 1.35
CA ALA A 32 -5.77 -11.96 2.69
C ALA A 32 -7.16 -12.44 3.14
N CYS A 33 -8.19 -11.64 2.88
CA CYS A 33 -9.59 -11.97 3.13
C CYS A 33 -10.02 -13.22 2.35
N LYS A 34 -9.72 -13.31 1.04
CA LYS A 34 -10.05 -14.51 0.24
C LYS A 34 -9.45 -15.78 0.80
N ILE A 35 -8.18 -15.73 1.22
CA ILE A 35 -7.50 -16.89 1.82
C ILE A 35 -8.21 -17.31 3.10
N LEU A 36 -8.48 -16.35 4.00
CA LEU A 36 -9.13 -16.64 5.28
C LEU A 36 -10.58 -17.13 5.10
N GLN A 37 -11.34 -16.54 4.16
CA GLN A 37 -12.69 -17.00 3.80
C GLN A 37 -12.68 -18.44 3.31
N ALA A 38 -11.70 -18.82 2.49
CA ALA A 38 -11.58 -20.20 2.02
C ALA A 38 -11.27 -21.17 3.17
N LEU A 39 -10.43 -20.79 4.14
CA LEU A 39 -10.17 -21.57 5.36
C LEU A 39 -11.44 -21.72 6.22
N PHE A 40 -12.14 -20.61 6.49
CA PHE A 40 -13.41 -20.61 7.22
C PHE A 40 -14.48 -21.44 6.54
N HIS A 41 -14.53 -21.42 5.20
CA HIS A 41 -15.45 -22.27 4.45
C HIS A 41 -15.14 -23.76 4.64
N CYS A 42 -13.85 -24.15 4.62
CA CYS A 42 -13.44 -25.53 4.87
C CYS A 42 -13.78 -26.03 6.28
N ASP A 43 -13.74 -25.15 7.29
CA ASP A 43 -14.01 -25.49 8.69
C ASP A 43 -15.43 -25.11 9.16
N HIS A 44 -16.30 -24.67 8.24
CA HIS A 44 -17.67 -24.25 8.52
C HIS A 44 -17.79 -23.16 9.60
N VAL A 45 -16.81 -22.27 9.67
CA VAL A 45 -16.78 -21.14 10.62
C VAL A 45 -17.80 -20.09 10.19
N GLN A 46 -18.64 -19.64 11.13
CA GLN A 46 -19.60 -18.57 10.88
C GLN A 46 -18.91 -17.22 11.01
N TYR A 47 -18.85 -16.47 9.91
CA TYR A 47 -18.26 -15.14 9.89
C TYR A 47 -19.18 -14.11 9.23
N THR A 48 -18.94 -12.84 9.53
CA THR A 48 -19.57 -11.68 8.89
C THR A 48 -18.46 -10.79 8.34
N LEU A 49 -18.48 -10.54 7.02
CA LEU A 49 -17.52 -9.67 6.35
C LEU A 49 -18.01 -8.23 6.41
N VAL A 50 -17.16 -7.33 6.90
CA VAL A 50 -17.45 -5.90 7.00
C VAL A 50 -16.30 -5.13 6.34
N PRO A 51 -16.50 -4.60 5.12
CA PRO A 51 -15.49 -3.74 4.50
C PRO A 51 -15.42 -2.41 5.24
N VAL A 52 -14.20 -1.92 5.46
CA VAL A 52 -13.93 -0.63 6.14
C VAL A 52 -13.06 0.23 5.22
N THR A 53 -13.47 1.48 4.97
CA THR A 53 -12.70 2.39 4.10
C THR A 53 -11.82 3.35 4.89
N GLY A 54 -12.16 3.59 6.16
CA GLY A 54 -11.39 4.47 7.05
C GLY A 54 -11.63 4.21 8.53
N TRP A 55 -11.04 5.07 9.36
CA TRP A 55 -11.10 4.99 10.82
C TRP A 55 -12.51 5.21 11.38
N GLN A 56 -13.33 6.04 10.75
CA GLN A 56 -14.74 6.25 11.14
C GLN A 56 -15.59 4.99 10.93
N ASP A 57 -15.43 4.32 9.78
CA ASP A 57 -16.09 3.05 9.49
C ASP A 57 -15.67 1.99 10.50
N LEU A 58 -14.36 1.89 10.75
CA LEU A 58 -13.80 0.96 11.72
C LEU A 58 -14.33 1.22 13.13
N GLY A 59 -14.40 2.48 13.55
CA GLY A 59 -14.93 2.88 14.86
C GLY A 59 -16.41 2.54 15.02
N THR A 60 -17.19 2.73 13.96
CA THR A 60 -18.61 2.38 13.94
C THR A 60 -18.79 0.86 14.01
N ALA A 61 -18.08 0.11 13.15
CA ALA A 61 -18.10 -1.34 13.16
C ALA A 61 -17.61 -1.93 14.49
N PHE A 62 -16.62 -1.30 15.13
CA PHE A 62 -16.12 -1.71 16.44
C PHE A 62 -17.18 -1.56 17.54
N LEU A 63 -17.94 -0.47 17.53
CA LEU A 63 -19.02 -0.24 18.50
C LEU A 63 -20.15 -1.27 18.34
N GLU A 64 -20.39 -1.76 17.13
CA GLU A 64 -21.38 -2.79 16.82
C GLU A 64 -20.91 -4.21 17.17
N HIS A 65 -19.59 -4.46 17.11
CA HIS A 65 -18.98 -5.80 17.25
C HIS A 65 -18.00 -5.91 18.44
N LYS A 66 -18.32 -5.31 19.59
CA LYS A 66 -17.49 -5.09 20.80
C LYS A 66 -16.74 -6.29 21.44
N GLU A 67 -16.71 -7.47 20.85
CA GLU A 67 -16.07 -8.65 21.42
C GLU A 67 -14.69 -8.93 20.78
N GLN A 68 -13.62 -8.72 21.57
CA GLN A 68 -12.25 -9.24 21.38
C GLN A 68 -11.60 -9.02 19.99
N ILE A 69 -11.03 -7.83 19.74
CA ILE A 69 -10.12 -7.63 18.60
C ILE A 69 -8.77 -8.28 18.91
N LYS A 70 -8.28 -9.11 17.98
CA LYS A 70 -6.89 -9.57 17.95
C LYS A 70 -6.18 -8.99 16.74
N LEU A 71 -5.06 -8.32 16.97
CA LEU A 71 -4.18 -7.84 15.91
C LEU A 71 -3.12 -8.91 15.61
N LEU A 72 -3.00 -9.27 14.33
CA LEU A 72 -1.98 -10.18 13.84
C LEU A 72 -0.85 -9.38 13.19
N ILE A 73 0.34 -9.46 13.77
CA ILE A 73 1.53 -8.81 13.23
C ILE A 73 2.66 -9.85 13.27
N LYS A 74 3.38 -9.99 12.14
CA LYS A 74 4.52 -10.90 12.02
C LYS A 74 5.72 -10.33 12.77
N GLN A 75 6.41 -11.17 13.55
CA GLN A 75 7.54 -10.75 14.39
C GLN A 75 8.80 -10.37 13.59
N ASP A 76 8.90 -10.82 12.34
CA ASP A 76 10.08 -10.59 11.49
C ASP A 76 10.15 -9.18 10.89
N ASP A 77 9.08 -8.39 10.99
CA ASP A 77 9.12 -6.99 10.59
C ASP A 77 9.90 -6.20 11.66
N ASP A 78 10.90 -5.42 11.26
CA ASP A 78 11.68 -4.57 12.17
C ASP A 78 10.82 -3.39 12.63
N LEU A 79 9.97 -3.65 13.63
CA LEU A 79 8.95 -2.71 14.07
C LEU A 79 9.52 -1.52 14.84
N GLY A 80 10.78 -1.59 15.30
CA GLY A 80 11.42 -0.50 16.06
C GLY A 80 10.65 -0.06 17.32
N VAL A 81 9.84 -0.94 17.92
CA VAL A 81 8.97 -0.59 19.06
C VAL A 81 9.83 -0.18 20.26
N PRO A 82 9.63 1.02 20.84
CA PRO A 82 10.42 1.45 21.98
C PRO A 82 10.14 0.63 23.23
N SER A 83 11.06 0.68 24.20
CA SER A 83 10.92 -0.06 25.46
C SER A 83 9.71 0.42 26.24
N TYR A 84 9.04 -0.51 26.93
CA TYR A 84 7.89 -0.20 27.77
C TYR A 84 8.22 0.86 28.83
N ASP A 85 9.35 0.72 29.52
CA ASP A 85 9.80 1.61 30.60
C ASP A 85 10.10 3.04 30.14
N ASP A 86 10.33 3.24 28.83
CA ASP A 86 10.60 4.56 28.25
C ASP A 86 9.29 5.31 27.91
N ILE A 87 8.18 4.59 27.74
CA ILE A 87 6.87 5.15 27.34
C ILE A 87 5.87 5.15 28.50
N PHE A 88 5.89 4.10 29.31
CA PHE A 88 4.96 3.86 30.40
C PHE A 88 5.68 3.87 31.74
N ARG A 89 4.99 4.36 32.76
CA ARG A 89 5.51 4.41 34.11
C ARG A 89 4.40 4.03 35.09
N ASP A 90 4.61 2.93 35.81
CA ASP A 90 3.65 2.41 36.79
C ASP A 90 3.46 3.34 38.01
N ASP A 91 4.32 4.34 38.19
CA ASP A 91 4.24 5.33 39.27
C ASP A 91 3.19 6.44 39.01
N GLU A 92 2.50 6.48 37.87
CA GLU A 92 1.53 7.55 37.55
C GLU A 92 0.31 7.54 38.49
N ASP A 93 -0.02 6.40 39.10
CA ASP A 93 -1.18 6.24 39.98
C ASP A 93 -0.91 6.61 41.45
N GLU A 94 0.34 6.84 41.88
CA GLU A 94 0.66 7.18 43.27
C GLU A 94 0.67 8.70 43.56
N ASP A 95 0.48 9.55 42.55
CA ASP A 95 0.53 11.03 42.69
C ASP A 95 -0.84 11.68 43.01
N GLU A 96 -1.97 10.96 42.93
CA GLU A 96 -3.31 11.52 43.25
C GLU A 96 -3.70 11.42 44.74
N ASP A 97 -3.04 10.58 45.55
CA ASP A 97 -3.37 10.38 46.98
C ASP A 97 -2.48 11.19 47.96
N GLY A 98 -1.85 12.26 47.48
CA GLY A 98 -0.93 13.09 48.26
C GLY A 98 -1.47 14.41 48.81
N ASP A 99 -2.75 14.75 48.59
CA ASP A 99 -3.38 16.00 49.06
C ASP A 99 -4.26 15.78 50.31
N GLY A 100 -3.75 14.98 51.25
CA GLY A 100 -4.42 14.66 52.51
C GLY A 100 -3.58 15.04 53.73
N GLY A 101 -3.53 16.34 54.07
CA GLY A 101 -3.19 16.77 55.43
C GLY A 101 -2.17 17.90 55.56
N ASP A 102 -2.57 19.12 55.19
CA ASP A 102 -2.10 20.31 55.89
C ASP A 102 -2.70 20.32 57.32
N SER A 103 -1.93 19.85 58.30
CA SER A 103 -2.18 20.19 59.70
C SER A 103 -0.88 20.16 60.49
N GLY A 104 -0.23 21.33 60.50
CA GLY A 104 0.42 21.92 61.68
C GLY A 104 1.54 21.14 62.35
N ASN A 105 2.78 21.59 62.15
CA ASN A 105 3.58 22.07 63.28
C ASN A 105 4.76 22.93 62.79
N GLU A 106 4.67 24.25 62.96
CA GLU A 106 5.86 25.09 63.02
C GLU A 106 6.48 24.88 64.41
N SER A 107 7.47 24.01 64.50
CA SER A 107 8.42 24.03 65.60
C SER A 107 9.84 23.91 65.05
N ASP A 108 10.48 25.06 65.03
CA ASP A 108 11.92 25.33 65.08
C ASP A 108 12.79 24.14 65.54
N GLY A 109 13.79 23.76 64.72
CA GLY A 109 14.74 22.72 65.10
C GLY A 109 15.46 21.95 63.98
N GLY A 110 16.14 22.63 63.06
CA GLY A 110 17.40 22.14 62.46
C GLY A 110 17.50 20.70 61.90
N SER A 111 16.54 20.23 61.10
CA SER A 111 16.61 19.06 60.17
C SER A 111 15.31 19.07 59.36
N GLU A 112 15.19 19.29 58.05
CA GLU A 112 15.68 18.50 56.92
C GLU A 112 15.56 19.28 55.58
N PRO A 113 16.66 19.56 54.85
CA PRO A 113 16.62 20.00 53.46
C PRO A 113 16.28 18.85 52.48
N SER A 114 16.19 17.62 52.97
CA SER A 114 16.17 16.38 52.19
C SER A 114 14.84 16.18 51.45
N GLY A 115 13.69 16.39 52.10
CA GLY A 115 12.37 16.13 51.51
C GLY A 115 11.99 17.07 50.36
N LYS A 116 12.21 18.39 50.52
CA LYS A 116 11.99 19.38 49.44
C LYS A 116 12.94 19.16 48.26
N ARG A 117 14.21 18.84 48.54
CA ARG A 117 15.20 18.50 47.50
C ARG A 117 14.80 17.23 46.73
N ARG A 118 14.33 16.19 47.44
CA ARG A 118 13.84 14.93 46.85
C ARG A 118 12.59 15.15 45.98
N ARG A 119 11.67 16.05 46.38
CA ARG A 119 10.48 16.41 45.58
C ARG A 119 10.85 17.14 44.28
N ILE A 120 11.79 18.08 44.35
CA ILE A 120 12.29 18.82 43.16
C ILE A 120 13.05 17.87 42.23
N GLU A 121 13.85 16.97 42.77
CA GLU A 121 14.59 15.96 42.01
C GLU A 121 13.64 14.99 41.29
N ARG A 122 12.56 14.55 41.95
CA ARG A 122 11.49 13.75 41.32
C ARG A 122 10.76 14.52 40.21
N GLN A 123 10.40 15.78 40.43
CA GLN A 123 9.76 16.61 39.39
C GLN A 123 10.69 16.86 38.21
N ARG A 124 11.99 17.04 38.45
CA ARG A 124 12.98 17.17 37.40
C ARG A 124 13.13 15.87 36.61
N ALA A 125 13.24 14.73 37.30
CA ALA A 125 13.28 13.42 36.66
C ALA A 125 12.00 13.14 35.85
N LYS A 126 10.83 13.56 36.33
CA LYS A 126 9.55 13.48 35.60
C LYS A 126 9.58 14.32 34.33
N ARG A 127 10.01 15.58 34.39
CA ARG A 127 10.15 16.44 33.19
C ARG A 127 11.17 15.92 32.19
N GLU A 128 12.31 15.41 32.67
CA GLU A 128 13.35 14.82 31.82
C GLU A 128 12.85 13.52 31.17
N TRP A 129 12.07 12.71 31.90
CA TRP A 129 11.41 11.54 31.34
C TRP A 129 10.32 11.92 30.32
N GLU A 130 9.43 12.87 30.61
CA GLU A 130 8.41 13.36 29.67
C GLU A 130 9.04 13.99 28.41
N ALA A 131 10.19 14.64 28.53
CA ALA A 131 10.95 15.15 27.39
C ALA A 131 11.50 14.00 26.55
N ARG A 132 12.16 13.00 27.17
CA ARG A 132 12.67 11.81 26.47
C ARG A 132 11.56 10.99 25.83
N ARG A 133 10.43 10.80 26.54
CA ARG A 133 9.25 10.09 26.02
C ARG A 133 8.72 10.78 24.76
N ARG A 134 8.64 12.11 24.75
CA ARG A 134 8.21 12.86 23.56
C ARG A 134 9.18 12.73 22.40
N GLU A 135 10.48 12.71 22.66
CA GLU A 135 11.51 12.50 21.65
C GLU A 135 11.43 11.08 21.06
N ILE A 136 11.33 10.06 21.91
CA ILE A 136 11.20 8.66 21.50
C ILE A 136 9.92 8.42 20.69
N LEU A 137 8.78 8.93 21.15
CA LEU A 137 7.53 8.83 20.41
C LEU A 137 7.60 9.60 19.09
N PHE A 138 8.23 10.77 19.07
CA PHE A 138 8.41 11.53 17.85
C PHE A 138 9.23 10.74 16.83
N ASP A 139 10.36 10.16 17.23
CA ASP A 139 11.22 9.37 16.34
C ASP A 139 10.53 8.09 15.85
N TYR A 140 9.75 7.43 16.71
CA TYR A 140 9.00 6.22 16.37
C TYR A 140 7.90 6.51 15.35
N GLU A 141 7.16 7.59 15.54
CA GLU A 141 5.99 7.94 14.73
C GLU A 141 6.33 8.83 13.52
N GLN A 142 7.59 9.24 13.39
CA GLN A 142 8.04 10.16 12.34
C GLN A 142 7.80 9.62 10.94
N TYR A 143 7.95 8.30 10.77
CA TYR A 143 7.95 7.64 9.47
C TYR A 143 6.95 6.49 9.41
N GLU A 144 6.12 6.50 8.37
CA GLU A 144 5.24 5.41 8.01
C GLU A 144 5.91 4.48 6.99
N TYR A 145 5.72 3.18 7.14
CA TYR A 145 6.18 2.16 6.21
C TYR A 145 5.29 0.92 6.30
N HIS A 146 5.36 0.06 5.28
CA HIS A 146 4.66 -1.22 5.30
C HIS A 146 5.62 -2.38 5.54
N GLY A 147 5.15 -3.35 6.34
CA GLY A 147 5.83 -4.60 6.62
C GLY A 147 5.50 -5.68 5.59
N THR A 148 5.48 -6.93 6.05
CA THR A 148 5.17 -8.09 5.21
C THR A 148 3.71 -8.10 4.78
N SER A 149 3.45 -8.53 3.53
CA SER A 149 2.10 -8.63 2.97
C SER A 149 1.16 -9.47 3.84
N ALA A 150 -0.05 -8.95 4.07
CA ALA A 150 -1.07 -9.61 4.88
C ALA A 150 -1.54 -10.92 4.24
N SER A 151 -1.63 -10.95 2.90
CA SER A 151 -1.99 -12.16 2.17
C SER A 151 -0.91 -13.24 2.24
N MET A 152 0.36 -12.88 2.32
CA MET A 152 1.44 -13.84 2.58
C MET A 152 1.33 -14.47 3.98
N VAL A 153 1.03 -13.66 5.01
CA VAL A 153 0.82 -14.17 6.38
C VAL A 153 -0.37 -15.15 6.43
N MET A 154 -1.47 -14.82 5.76
CA MET A 154 -2.64 -15.71 5.69
C MET A 154 -2.35 -16.99 4.89
N PHE A 155 -1.50 -16.91 3.86
CA PHE A 155 -1.04 -18.10 3.13
C PHE A 155 -0.13 -18.99 3.99
N GLU A 156 0.77 -18.41 4.79
CA GLU A 156 1.58 -19.16 5.76
C GLU A 156 0.70 -19.91 6.77
N LEU A 157 -0.37 -19.29 7.27
CA LEU A 157 -1.37 -19.97 8.10
C LEU A 157 -2.01 -21.16 7.36
N ALA A 158 -2.47 -20.97 6.13
CA ALA A 158 -3.05 -22.06 5.33
C ALA A 158 -2.07 -23.22 5.12
N TRP A 159 -0.79 -22.91 4.95
CA TRP A 159 0.28 -23.89 4.82
C TRP A 159 0.56 -24.65 6.12
N VAL A 160 0.63 -23.95 7.27
CA VAL A 160 0.76 -24.58 8.60
C VAL A 160 -0.41 -25.52 8.90
N MET A 161 -1.58 -25.23 8.34
CA MET A 161 -2.78 -26.05 8.42
C MET A 161 -2.87 -27.17 7.38
N THR A 162 -1.91 -27.27 6.46
CA THR A 162 -1.91 -28.21 5.32
C THR A 162 -3.14 -28.09 4.41
N LYS A 163 -3.71 -26.88 4.32
CA LYS A 163 -4.90 -26.55 3.52
C LYS A 163 -4.58 -25.59 2.35
N ASP A 164 -3.30 -25.46 2.00
CA ASP A 164 -2.83 -24.59 0.94
C ASP A 164 -3.29 -25.06 -0.46
N THR A 165 -4.10 -24.22 -1.11
CA THR A 165 -4.53 -24.41 -2.51
C THR A 165 -3.75 -23.50 -3.46
N LYS A 166 -3.79 -23.81 -4.77
CA LYS A 166 -3.14 -22.94 -5.78
C LYS A 166 -3.77 -21.56 -5.86
N ASP A 167 -5.09 -21.48 -5.67
CA ASP A 167 -5.81 -20.20 -5.62
C ASP A 167 -5.30 -19.33 -4.45
N MET A 168 -5.09 -19.91 -3.25
CA MET A 168 -4.53 -19.18 -2.11
C MET A 168 -3.11 -18.68 -2.36
N LEU A 169 -2.27 -19.50 -3.01
CA LEU A 169 -0.92 -19.09 -3.41
C LEU A 169 -0.96 -17.94 -4.44
N TRP A 170 -1.90 -18.00 -5.38
CA TRP A 170 -2.08 -16.92 -6.36
C TRP A 170 -2.56 -15.62 -5.72
N TRP A 171 -3.50 -15.69 -4.77
CA TRP A 171 -3.92 -14.51 -4.01
C TRP A 171 -2.77 -13.92 -3.20
N SER A 172 -1.90 -14.74 -2.59
CA SER A 172 -0.72 -14.22 -1.88
C SER A 172 0.28 -13.53 -2.81
N ILE A 173 0.43 -14.04 -4.04
CA ILE A 173 1.25 -13.40 -5.08
C ILE A 173 0.67 -12.04 -5.47
N ILE A 174 -0.65 -11.95 -5.64
CA ILE A 174 -1.33 -10.69 -5.99
C ILE A 174 -1.14 -9.66 -4.88
N GLY A 175 -1.32 -10.03 -3.61
CA GLY A 175 -1.14 -9.11 -2.49
C GLY A 175 0.30 -8.61 -2.31
N LEU A 176 1.31 -9.46 -2.52
CA LEU A 176 2.71 -8.99 -2.58
C LEU A 176 2.94 -8.03 -3.77
N THR A 177 2.34 -8.34 -4.91
CA THR A 177 2.45 -7.51 -6.12
C THR A 177 1.75 -6.16 -5.92
N ASP A 178 0.66 -6.10 -5.15
CA ASP A 178 -0.01 -4.85 -4.77
C ASP A 178 0.93 -3.92 -4.01
N GLN A 179 1.63 -4.44 -3.00
CA GLN A 179 2.61 -3.68 -2.24
C GLN A 179 3.74 -3.14 -3.14
N TRP A 180 4.17 -3.91 -4.15
CA TRP A 180 5.20 -3.49 -5.09
C TRP A 180 4.70 -2.45 -6.11
N VAL A 181 3.52 -2.65 -6.71
CA VAL A 181 2.90 -1.72 -7.67
C VAL A 181 2.62 -0.37 -7.01
N HIS A 182 2.10 -0.40 -5.78
CA HIS A 182 1.90 0.78 -4.96
C HIS A 182 3.16 1.16 -4.17
N ASP A 183 4.35 0.67 -4.50
CA ASP A 183 5.64 1.15 -3.95
C ASP A 183 5.68 1.30 -2.41
N LYS A 184 4.95 0.40 -1.72
CA LYS A 184 4.81 0.36 -0.25
C LYS A 184 6.01 -0.29 0.42
N ILE A 185 6.71 -1.14 -0.32
CA ILE A 185 7.87 -1.92 0.14
C ILE A 185 9.10 -1.62 -0.72
N THR A 186 10.28 -1.83 -0.14
CA THR A 186 11.55 -1.66 -0.87
C THR A 186 11.75 -2.78 -1.90
N HIS A 187 12.56 -2.49 -2.94
CA HIS A 187 12.90 -3.49 -3.95
C HIS A 187 13.58 -4.73 -3.33
N MET A 188 14.45 -4.54 -2.34
CA MET A 188 15.11 -5.66 -1.65
C MET A 188 14.11 -6.56 -0.90
N LYS A 189 13.12 -5.96 -0.24
CA LYS A 189 12.05 -6.71 0.43
C LYS A 189 11.24 -7.50 -0.59
N TYR A 190 10.82 -6.86 -1.68
CA TYR A 190 10.07 -7.52 -2.75
C TYR A 190 10.82 -8.73 -3.32
N VAL A 191 12.11 -8.61 -3.64
CA VAL A 191 12.92 -9.73 -4.15
C VAL A 191 13.06 -10.86 -3.13
N THR A 192 13.15 -10.54 -1.84
CA THR A 192 13.22 -11.56 -0.77
C THR A 192 11.91 -12.33 -0.64
N ASP A 193 10.79 -11.60 -0.66
CA ASP A 193 9.46 -12.16 -0.51
C ASP A 193 9.05 -12.96 -1.76
N ILE A 194 9.41 -12.49 -2.97
CA ILE A 194 9.17 -13.22 -4.22
C ILE A 194 9.92 -14.54 -4.27
N ALA A 195 11.16 -14.58 -3.77
CA ALA A 195 11.95 -15.80 -3.70
C ALA A 195 11.30 -16.83 -2.77
N THR A 196 10.64 -16.38 -1.70
CA THR A 196 9.87 -17.24 -0.81
C THR A 196 8.64 -17.81 -1.51
N LEU A 197 7.86 -16.98 -2.22
CA LEU A 197 6.73 -17.46 -3.02
C LEU A 197 7.16 -18.41 -4.13
N GLN A 198 8.32 -18.18 -4.76
CA GLN A 198 8.87 -19.06 -5.79
C GLN A 198 9.11 -20.48 -5.25
N ARG A 199 9.60 -20.63 -4.01
CA ARG A 199 9.73 -21.94 -3.36
C ARG A 199 8.37 -22.63 -3.22
N HIS A 200 7.33 -21.91 -2.83
CA HIS A 200 5.98 -22.47 -2.75
C HIS A 200 5.41 -22.83 -4.13
N VAL A 201 5.66 -22.04 -5.17
CA VAL A 201 5.26 -22.37 -6.56
C VAL A 201 5.93 -23.66 -7.02
N SER A 202 7.25 -23.81 -6.82
CA SER A 202 7.96 -25.04 -7.15
C SER A 202 7.40 -26.26 -6.40
N ARG A 203 7.09 -26.10 -5.10
CA ARG A 203 6.47 -27.15 -4.28
C ARG A 203 5.08 -27.56 -4.81
N HIS A 204 4.22 -26.60 -5.15
CA HIS A 204 2.89 -26.90 -5.73
C HIS A 204 2.99 -27.53 -7.11
N ASN A 205 3.98 -27.15 -7.92
CA ASN A 205 4.19 -27.75 -9.24
C ASN A 205 4.61 -29.22 -9.11
N HIS A 206 5.50 -29.56 -8.18
CA HIS A 206 5.86 -30.95 -7.90
C HIS A 206 4.65 -31.77 -7.39
N ARG A 207 3.86 -31.17 -6.47
CA ARG A 207 2.63 -31.80 -5.93
C ARG A 207 1.57 -32.09 -7.01
N ASN A 208 1.62 -31.44 -8.17
CA ASN A 208 0.72 -31.74 -9.30
C ASN A 208 1.16 -32.98 -10.10
N GLU A 209 2.43 -33.33 -10.05
CA GLU A 209 2.99 -34.50 -10.73
C GLU A 209 2.81 -35.77 -9.87
N ASP A 210 2.57 -35.60 -8.56
CA ASP A 210 2.32 -36.68 -7.61
C ASP A 210 0.92 -37.29 -7.78
N GLU A 211 0.85 -38.53 -8.25
CA GLU A 211 -0.42 -39.27 -8.44
C GLU A 211 -1.20 -39.51 -7.14
N GLU A 212 -0.52 -39.47 -5.98
CA GLU A 212 -1.12 -39.64 -4.65
C GLU A 212 -1.71 -38.33 -4.07
N ASN A 213 -1.48 -37.18 -4.71
CA ASN A 213 -1.98 -35.90 -4.20
C ASN A 213 -3.49 -35.74 -4.44
N SER A 214 -4.26 -35.54 -3.37
CA SER A 214 -5.70 -35.26 -3.44
C SER A 214 -6.06 -33.76 -3.28
N LEU A 215 -5.08 -32.88 -3.01
CA LEU A 215 -5.31 -31.46 -2.74
C LEU A 215 -5.06 -30.57 -3.97
N SER A 216 -6.09 -29.81 -4.37
CA SER A 216 -6.01 -28.79 -5.43
C SER A 216 -5.62 -29.33 -6.82
N ILE A 217 -6.17 -30.47 -7.21
CA ILE A 217 -5.99 -31.04 -8.57
C ILE A 217 -6.78 -30.18 -9.58
N ASP A 218 -6.07 -29.33 -10.32
CA ASP A 218 -6.65 -28.53 -11.39
C ASP A 218 -5.64 -28.21 -12.50
N CYS A 219 -6.14 -27.65 -13.60
CA CYS A 219 -5.33 -27.20 -14.74
C CYS A 219 -4.64 -25.84 -14.51
N MET A 220 -4.80 -25.22 -13.34
CA MET A 220 -4.17 -23.94 -13.04
C MET A 220 -2.67 -24.13 -12.89
N ARG A 221 -1.90 -23.33 -13.65
CA ARG A 221 -0.44 -23.34 -13.61
C ARG A 221 0.05 -21.94 -13.29
N ILE A 222 0.86 -21.85 -12.24
CA ILE A 222 1.54 -20.62 -11.83
C ILE A 222 3.00 -20.78 -12.26
N SER A 223 3.50 -19.80 -13.01
CA SER A 223 4.86 -19.79 -13.52
C SER A 223 5.60 -18.55 -13.02
N PHE A 224 6.84 -18.72 -12.59
CA PHE A 224 7.73 -17.61 -12.29
C PHE A 224 8.34 -17.08 -13.60
N GLU A 225 8.26 -15.78 -13.84
CA GLU A 225 8.68 -15.15 -15.09
C GLU A 225 9.49 -13.87 -14.82
N TYR A 226 10.47 -13.61 -15.70
CA TYR A 226 11.13 -12.31 -15.79
C TYR A 226 10.45 -11.55 -16.92
N GLU A 227 9.55 -10.64 -16.58
CA GLU A 227 8.77 -9.88 -17.56
C GLU A 227 9.17 -8.40 -17.55
N TYR A 228 8.80 -7.72 -18.63
CA TYR A 228 9.00 -6.27 -18.72
C TYR A 228 7.84 -5.57 -17.99
N PRO A 229 8.08 -4.52 -17.17
CA PRO A 229 7.03 -3.76 -16.48
C PRO A 229 6.25 -2.85 -17.44
N VAL A 230 6.07 -3.30 -18.68
CA VAL A 230 5.10 -2.74 -19.61
C VAL A 230 3.78 -3.41 -19.23
N GLN A 231 2.83 -2.61 -18.76
CA GLN A 231 1.48 -3.06 -18.42
C GLN A 231 0.93 -3.95 -19.54
N TYR A 232 0.85 -5.26 -19.28
CA TYR A 232 0.55 -6.27 -20.30
C TYR A 232 -0.96 -6.33 -20.46
N CYS A 233 -1.56 -5.34 -21.11
CA CYS A 233 -2.95 -5.47 -21.48
C CYS A 233 -3.05 -6.21 -22.82
N GLU A 234 -3.55 -7.46 -22.80
CA GLU A 234 -4.00 -8.23 -23.98
C GLU A 234 -4.99 -7.45 -24.87
N LYS A 235 -5.55 -6.35 -24.36
CA LYS A 235 -6.47 -5.45 -25.03
C LYS A 235 -5.95 -4.00 -25.16
N CYS A 236 -4.68 -3.71 -24.90
CA CYS A 236 -4.15 -2.34 -24.99
C CYS A 236 -4.46 -1.70 -26.35
N SER A 237 -5.49 -0.86 -26.37
CA SER A 237 -5.72 0.13 -27.41
C SER A 237 -4.79 1.31 -27.13
N HIS A 238 -3.76 1.42 -27.97
CA HIS A 238 -3.11 2.62 -28.50
C HIS A 238 -2.62 3.77 -27.58
N GLU A 239 -2.99 3.86 -26.30
CA GLU A 239 -2.68 5.03 -25.47
C GLU A 239 -1.77 4.71 -24.27
N SER A 240 -1.99 3.75 -23.36
CA SER A 240 -1.01 3.51 -22.25
C SER A 240 0.40 3.07 -22.70
N TRP A 241 0.54 2.72 -23.98
CA TRP A 241 1.83 2.54 -24.64
C TRP A 241 2.64 3.85 -24.78
N TRP A 242 2.01 5.04 -24.79
CA TRP A 242 2.57 6.31 -25.28
C TRP A 242 3.76 6.86 -24.48
N GLU A 243 3.90 6.57 -23.18
CA GLU A 243 5.01 7.10 -22.35
C GLU A 243 6.29 6.29 -22.51
N CYS A 244 6.23 4.96 -22.40
CA CYS A 244 7.34 4.09 -22.81
C CYS A 244 7.59 4.19 -24.31
N THR A 245 6.55 4.41 -25.13
CA THR A 245 6.73 4.63 -26.57
C THR A 245 7.10 6.02 -26.98
N ARG A 246 7.20 7.03 -26.12
CA ARG A 246 7.93 8.24 -26.53
C ARG A 246 9.43 7.98 -26.53
N ALA A 247 9.91 7.26 -25.51
CA ALA A 247 11.27 6.73 -25.51
C ALA A 247 11.46 5.70 -26.63
N ILE A 248 10.57 4.71 -26.79
CA ILE A 248 10.67 3.71 -27.86
C ILE A 248 10.41 4.31 -29.27
N GLN A 249 9.60 5.37 -29.42
CA GLN A 249 9.43 6.10 -30.69
C GLN A 249 10.62 7.00 -30.97
N GLU A 250 11.21 7.69 -29.99
CA GLU A 250 12.49 8.40 -30.19
C GLU A 250 13.59 7.40 -30.55
N ILE A 251 13.64 6.24 -29.89
CA ILE A 251 14.52 5.09 -30.22
C ILE A 251 14.25 4.52 -31.62
N LEU A 252 12.99 4.48 -32.07
CA LEU A 252 12.59 3.98 -33.41
C LEU A 252 12.68 5.06 -34.50
N GLN A 253 12.66 6.36 -34.14
CA GLN A 253 12.76 7.49 -35.07
C GLN A 253 14.20 7.97 -35.26
N ASP A 254 15.07 7.87 -34.26
CA ASP A 254 16.51 8.09 -34.43
C ASP A 254 17.12 6.86 -35.12
N GLY A 255 17.17 6.96 -36.45
CA GLY A 255 17.45 5.86 -37.36
C GLY A 255 18.77 5.11 -37.09
N ALA A 256 18.67 3.77 -37.08
CA ALA A 256 19.60 2.84 -37.73
C ALA A 256 19.26 1.35 -37.45
N ALA A 257 18.34 1.03 -36.53
CA ALA A 257 18.11 -0.36 -36.10
C ALA A 257 16.64 -0.69 -35.77
N SER A 258 15.67 -0.36 -36.63
CA SER A 258 14.29 -0.83 -36.44
C SER A 258 14.18 -2.32 -36.79
N ILE A 259 14.41 -3.18 -35.79
CA ILE A 259 14.28 -4.64 -35.92
C ILE A 259 12.79 -5.06 -36.07
N LEU A 260 11.83 -4.18 -35.74
CA LEU A 260 10.39 -4.48 -35.72
C LEU A 260 9.58 -3.61 -36.70
N PRO A 261 8.75 -4.20 -37.58
CA PRO A 261 7.86 -3.44 -38.46
C PRO A 261 6.79 -2.63 -37.70
N LEU A 262 6.58 -1.37 -38.10
CA LEU A 262 5.55 -0.48 -37.51
C LEU A 262 4.13 -1.08 -37.52
N LYS A 263 3.80 -1.91 -38.52
CA LYS A 263 2.50 -2.61 -38.59
C LYS A 263 2.36 -3.64 -37.47
N GLN A 264 3.44 -4.35 -37.15
CA GLN A 264 3.49 -5.37 -36.09
C GLN A 264 3.45 -4.71 -34.70
N VAL A 265 4.09 -3.55 -34.58
CA VAL A 265 4.09 -2.71 -33.38
C VAL A 265 2.70 -2.11 -33.08
N ARG A 266 1.87 -1.82 -34.10
CA ARG A 266 0.52 -1.23 -33.93
C ARG A 266 -0.61 -2.25 -33.72
N GLN A 267 -0.38 -3.53 -33.97
CA GLN A 267 -1.41 -4.55 -33.82
C GLN A 267 -1.36 -5.19 -32.43
N LYS A 268 -2.47 -5.84 -32.03
CA LYS A 268 -2.55 -6.57 -30.75
C LYS A 268 -1.46 -7.62 -30.68
N PHE A 269 -0.85 -7.79 -29.50
CA PHE A 269 0.20 -8.79 -29.28
C PHE A 269 -0.24 -10.18 -29.72
N ASN A 270 -1.46 -10.60 -29.39
CA ASN A 270 -2.00 -11.90 -29.81
C ASN A 270 -2.06 -12.08 -31.34
N SER A 271 -2.21 -10.99 -32.09
CA SER A 271 -2.22 -10.97 -33.56
C SER A 271 -0.84 -10.80 -34.20
N MET A 272 0.22 -10.64 -33.41
CA MET A 272 1.60 -10.51 -33.88
C MET A 272 2.13 -11.83 -34.45
N ASP A 273 3.01 -11.74 -35.45
CA ASP A 273 3.64 -12.90 -36.07
C ASP A 273 4.44 -13.70 -35.04
N LEU A 274 4.39 -15.03 -35.11
CA LEU A 274 5.00 -15.92 -34.12
C LEU A 274 6.53 -15.73 -34.02
N SER A 275 7.20 -15.56 -35.16
CA SER A 275 8.65 -15.32 -35.22
C SER A 275 9.06 -14.02 -34.52
N ILE A 276 8.18 -13.01 -34.50
CA ILE A 276 8.45 -11.77 -33.79
C ILE A 276 8.23 -11.95 -32.30
N LYS A 277 7.17 -12.65 -31.88
CA LYS A 277 6.91 -12.94 -30.46
C LYS A 277 8.06 -13.70 -29.80
N GLU A 278 8.63 -14.69 -30.49
CA GLU A 278 9.74 -15.49 -29.99
C GLU A 278 11.02 -14.64 -29.81
N ASN A 279 11.31 -13.76 -30.77
CA ASN A 279 12.51 -12.91 -30.76
C ASN A 279 12.35 -11.59 -29.99
N LEU A 280 11.12 -11.21 -29.61
CA LEU A 280 10.83 -9.89 -29.03
C LEU A 280 11.64 -9.62 -27.76
N ARG A 281 11.84 -10.66 -26.94
CA ARG A 281 12.59 -10.55 -25.67
C ARG A 281 14.06 -10.17 -25.92
N GLU A 282 14.71 -10.83 -26.87
CA GLU A 282 16.10 -10.54 -27.22
C GLU A 282 16.23 -9.14 -27.83
N VAL A 283 15.30 -8.76 -28.72
CA VAL A 283 15.30 -7.45 -29.37
C VAL A 283 15.13 -6.31 -28.37
N ILE A 284 14.25 -6.48 -27.37
CA ILE A 284 14.07 -5.49 -26.31
C ILE A 284 15.33 -5.40 -25.44
N GLU A 285 15.95 -6.53 -25.10
CA GLU A 285 17.17 -6.57 -24.27
C GLU A 285 18.37 -5.91 -24.97
N GLU A 286 18.58 -6.19 -26.26
CA GLU A 286 19.63 -5.51 -27.04
C GLU A 286 19.39 -4.00 -27.15
N SER A 287 18.14 -3.59 -27.36
CA SER A 287 17.78 -2.17 -27.45
C SER A 287 17.95 -1.48 -26.10
N SER A 288 17.45 -2.09 -25.02
CA SER A 288 17.61 -1.65 -23.64
C SER A 288 19.06 -1.32 -23.30
N ASN A 289 19.97 -2.24 -23.61
CA ASN A 289 21.40 -2.10 -23.35
C ASN A 289 22.02 -0.94 -24.16
N LYS A 290 21.57 -0.72 -25.40
CA LYS A 290 22.01 0.43 -26.22
C LYS A 290 21.57 1.77 -25.64
N PHE A 291 20.37 1.85 -25.07
CA PHE A 291 19.83 3.08 -24.47
C PHE A 291 20.15 3.25 -22.98
N GLY A 292 20.95 2.34 -22.41
CA GLY A 292 21.38 2.42 -21.01
C GLY A 292 20.25 2.16 -20.01
N MET A 293 19.16 1.51 -20.44
CA MET A 293 18.10 1.05 -19.55
C MET A 293 18.58 -0.26 -18.90
N LYS A 294 18.92 -0.22 -17.62
CA LYS A 294 19.53 -1.38 -16.93
C LYS A 294 18.52 -2.29 -16.22
N ASP A 295 17.32 -1.79 -15.94
CA ASP A 295 16.32 -2.48 -15.12
C ASP A 295 14.94 -2.57 -15.80
N ILE A 296 14.89 -3.04 -17.05
CA ILE A 296 13.59 -3.29 -17.71
C ILE A 296 13.01 -4.66 -17.35
N ARG A 297 13.74 -5.56 -16.67
CA ARG A 297 13.16 -6.85 -16.28
C ARG A 297 12.78 -6.85 -14.81
N VAL A 298 11.56 -7.27 -14.55
CA VAL A 298 11.01 -7.43 -13.22
C VAL A 298 10.69 -8.90 -13.00
N GLN A 299 11.02 -9.37 -11.80
CA GLN A 299 10.62 -10.68 -11.31
C GLN A 299 9.13 -10.65 -10.99
N THR A 300 8.34 -11.51 -11.62
CA THR A 300 6.89 -11.58 -11.40
C THR A 300 6.39 -13.02 -11.61
N PHE A 301 5.09 -13.22 -11.44
CA PHE A 301 4.43 -14.48 -11.72
C PHE A 301 3.31 -14.29 -12.75
N SER A 302 3.12 -15.33 -13.56
CA SER A 302 1.98 -15.47 -14.45
C SER A 302 1.10 -16.63 -14.00
N VAL A 303 -0.21 -16.45 -14.17
CA VAL A 303 -1.20 -17.52 -14.00
C VAL A 303 -1.78 -17.90 -15.35
N HIS A 304 -1.96 -19.20 -15.55
CA HIS A 304 -2.69 -19.76 -16.67
C HIS A 304 -3.88 -20.57 -16.16
N PHE A 305 -5.10 -20.08 -16.43
CA PHE A 305 -6.35 -20.78 -16.09
C PHE A 305 -6.78 -21.78 -17.17
N GLY A 306 -6.18 -21.70 -18.37
CA GLY A 306 -6.51 -22.52 -19.53
C GLY A 306 -6.84 -21.69 -20.78
N PHE A 307 -6.66 -22.29 -21.96
CA PHE A 307 -6.89 -21.65 -23.27
C PHE A 307 -6.11 -20.35 -23.49
N LYS A 308 -6.82 -19.21 -23.56
CA LYS A 308 -6.23 -17.88 -23.80
C LYS A 308 -6.08 -17.06 -22.51
N ASN A 309 -6.59 -17.55 -21.39
CA ASN A 309 -6.65 -16.78 -20.16
C ASN A 309 -5.33 -16.91 -19.41
N ARG A 310 -4.38 -16.03 -19.78
CA ARG A 310 -3.08 -15.85 -19.13
C ARG A 310 -3.02 -14.43 -18.58
N PHE A 311 -2.72 -14.29 -17.30
CA PHE A 311 -2.65 -12.99 -16.63
C PHE A 311 -1.35 -12.87 -15.84
N LEU A 312 -0.74 -11.68 -15.84
CA LEU A 312 0.32 -11.36 -14.91
C LEU A 312 -0.27 -10.91 -13.57
N ALA A 313 0.47 -11.09 -12.49
CA ALA A 313 0.04 -10.64 -11.16
C ALA A 313 -0.24 -9.12 -11.15
N SER A 314 0.58 -8.33 -11.84
CA SER A 314 0.40 -6.88 -11.98
C SER A 314 -0.91 -6.52 -12.65
N ASP A 315 -1.32 -7.25 -13.69
CA ASP A 315 -2.54 -6.95 -14.45
C ASP A 315 -3.78 -7.17 -13.57
N VAL A 316 -3.75 -8.24 -12.75
CA VAL A 316 -4.83 -8.53 -11.81
C VAL A 316 -4.91 -7.47 -10.71
N VAL A 317 -3.77 -6.98 -10.19
CA VAL A 317 -3.75 -5.88 -9.22
C VAL A 317 -4.39 -4.62 -9.79
N HIS A 318 -3.98 -4.19 -10.99
CA HIS A 318 -4.55 -2.98 -11.61
C HIS A 318 -6.04 -3.14 -11.91
N ALA A 319 -6.46 -4.31 -12.39
CA ALA A 319 -7.87 -4.60 -12.65
C ALA A 319 -8.72 -4.59 -11.36
N ALA A 320 -8.20 -5.20 -10.29
CA ALA A 320 -8.86 -5.21 -8.98
C ALA A 320 -8.95 -3.79 -8.39
N ALA A 321 -7.88 -3.01 -8.48
CA ALA A 321 -7.86 -1.60 -8.03
C ALA A 321 -8.87 -0.74 -8.79
N ALA A 322 -8.97 -0.91 -10.12
CA ALA A 322 -9.93 -0.18 -10.95
C ALA A 322 -11.39 -0.52 -10.61
N LEU A 323 -11.69 -1.77 -10.25
CA LEU A 323 -13.03 -2.18 -9.80
C LEU A 323 -13.34 -1.66 -8.39
N LEU A 324 -12.35 -1.65 -7.51
CA LEU A 324 -12.51 -1.20 -6.13
C LEU A 324 -12.81 0.30 -6.04
N GLU A 325 -12.21 1.09 -6.92
CA GLU A 325 -12.38 2.54 -6.97
C GLU A 325 -13.28 3.03 -8.11
N SER A 326 -14.14 2.14 -8.62
CA SER A 326 -15.05 2.50 -9.71
C SER A 326 -15.99 3.65 -9.30
N VAL A 327 -16.17 4.62 -10.21
CA VAL A 327 -16.97 5.85 -9.97
C VAL A 327 -18.34 5.76 -10.66
N GLU A 328 -18.82 4.53 -10.91
CA GLU A 328 -20.15 4.33 -11.50
C GLU A 328 -21.24 4.82 -10.52
N LYS A 329 -22.23 5.56 -11.05
CA LYS A 329 -23.16 6.36 -10.25
C LYS A 329 -24.18 5.54 -9.44
N ASP A 330 -24.32 4.25 -9.73
CA ASP A 330 -25.39 3.41 -9.20
C ASP A 330 -24.92 2.47 -8.07
N GLU A 331 -23.65 2.53 -7.67
CA GLU A 331 -23.04 1.51 -6.80
C GLU A 331 -22.40 2.10 -5.54
N GLY A 332 -22.64 1.43 -4.41
CA GLY A 332 -22.01 1.80 -3.14
C GLY A 332 -20.55 1.37 -3.06
N ALA A 333 -19.78 1.97 -2.15
CA ALA A 333 -18.40 1.56 -1.87
C ALA A 333 -18.31 0.06 -1.50
N THR A 334 -19.30 -0.45 -0.77
CA THR A 334 -19.44 -1.87 -0.43
C THR A 334 -19.64 -2.74 -1.67
N ASP A 335 -20.41 -2.29 -2.66
CA ASP A 335 -20.65 -3.06 -3.89
C ASP A 335 -19.37 -3.16 -4.73
N ASN A 336 -18.64 -2.05 -4.85
CA ASN A 336 -17.31 -2.03 -5.48
C ASN A 336 -16.33 -2.97 -4.78
N PHE A 337 -16.33 -2.98 -3.44
CA PHE A 337 -15.51 -3.89 -2.66
C PHE A 337 -15.82 -5.36 -2.97
N ILE A 338 -17.10 -5.74 -3.00
CA ILE A 338 -17.52 -7.11 -3.32
C ILE A 338 -17.19 -7.45 -4.79
N LYS A 339 -17.34 -6.51 -5.71
CA LYS A 339 -16.93 -6.69 -7.12
C LYS A 339 -15.44 -6.98 -7.26
N ALA A 340 -14.60 -6.22 -6.56
CA ALA A 340 -13.15 -6.44 -6.53
C ALA A 340 -12.81 -7.78 -5.85
N LEU A 341 -13.49 -8.15 -4.77
CA LEU A 341 -13.30 -9.45 -4.11
C LEU A 341 -13.69 -10.63 -5.02
N ASP A 342 -14.75 -10.48 -5.80
CA ASP A 342 -15.22 -11.48 -6.73
C ASP A 342 -14.29 -11.64 -7.94
N CYS A 343 -13.64 -10.57 -8.41
CA CYS A 343 -12.75 -10.63 -9.58
C CYS A 343 -11.51 -11.49 -9.34
N LEU A 344 -11.10 -11.67 -8.08
CA LEU A 344 -10.01 -12.58 -7.68
C LEU A 344 -10.40 -14.06 -7.81
N SER A 345 -11.68 -14.37 -7.99
CA SER A 345 -12.16 -15.74 -8.12
C SER A 345 -12.11 -16.20 -9.57
N ARG A 346 -11.52 -17.37 -9.80
CA ARG A 346 -11.51 -18.08 -11.10
C ARG A 346 -12.89 -18.31 -11.73
N SER A 347 -13.95 -18.32 -10.93
CA SER A 347 -15.34 -18.45 -11.42
C SER A 347 -15.82 -17.21 -12.17
N ASN A 348 -15.19 -16.05 -11.98
CA ASN A 348 -15.70 -14.76 -12.45
C ASN A 348 -14.66 -13.97 -13.26
N ILE A 349 -14.10 -14.63 -14.27
CA ILE A 349 -13.08 -14.03 -15.17
C ILE A 349 -13.65 -12.84 -15.96
N GLU A 350 -14.97 -12.80 -16.18
CA GLU A 350 -15.64 -11.68 -16.84
C GLU A 350 -15.47 -10.37 -16.06
N LYS A 351 -15.59 -10.40 -14.72
CA LYS A 351 -15.31 -9.24 -13.87
C LYS A 351 -13.85 -8.80 -13.97
N LEU A 352 -12.91 -9.73 -14.03
CA LEU A 352 -11.49 -9.41 -14.22
C LEU A 352 -11.27 -8.69 -15.56
N HIS A 353 -11.86 -9.18 -16.65
CA HIS A 353 -11.77 -8.50 -17.95
C HIS A 353 -12.42 -7.11 -17.95
N LEU A 354 -13.51 -6.91 -17.22
CA LEU A 354 -14.12 -5.59 -17.03
C LEU A 354 -13.13 -4.64 -16.35
N GLY A 355 -12.49 -5.08 -15.26
CA GLY A 355 -11.46 -4.29 -14.56
C GLY A 355 -10.29 -3.92 -15.48
N ILE A 356 -9.81 -4.86 -16.29
CA ILE A 356 -8.74 -4.60 -17.27
C ILE A 356 -9.18 -3.52 -18.27
N ASP A 357 -10.42 -3.55 -18.75
CA ASP A 357 -10.93 -2.55 -19.69
C ASP A 357 -11.01 -1.15 -19.06
N LEU A 358 -11.28 -1.05 -17.75
CA LEU A 358 -11.34 0.22 -16.99
C LEU A 358 -9.96 0.85 -16.74
N THR A 359 -8.88 0.06 -16.68
CA THR A 359 -7.52 0.57 -16.41
C THR A 359 -6.93 1.45 -17.54
N ILE A 360 -7.59 1.54 -18.69
CA ILE A 360 -7.06 2.18 -19.93
C ILE A 360 -7.18 3.72 -19.91
N ALA A 361 -7.35 4.36 -18.74
CA ALA A 361 -7.54 5.81 -18.67
C ALA A 361 -6.22 6.58 -18.89
N SER A 362 -6.18 7.37 -19.97
CA SER A 362 -5.09 8.25 -20.37
C SER A 362 -5.09 9.50 -19.51
N CYS A 363 -4.09 9.65 -18.62
CA CYS A 363 -3.85 10.92 -17.95
C CYS A 363 -2.45 11.44 -18.25
N ILE A 364 -2.39 12.24 -19.32
CA ILE A 364 -1.23 13.07 -19.65
C ILE A 364 -1.32 14.34 -18.82
N CYS A 365 -0.77 14.34 -17.60
CA CYS A 365 -0.62 15.58 -16.84
C CYS A 365 0.51 16.41 -17.45
N THR A 366 0.18 17.31 -18.39
CA THR A 366 1.13 18.25 -18.98
C THR A 366 1.64 19.25 -17.94
N ASN A 367 2.87 19.03 -17.45
CA ASN A 367 3.73 20.05 -16.83
C ASN A 367 3.10 20.86 -15.66
N LEU A 368 2.25 20.22 -14.84
CA LEU A 368 1.56 20.86 -13.70
C LEU A 368 2.39 20.87 -12.40
N ILE A 369 3.58 20.27 -12.39
CA ILE A 369 4.38 20.13 -11.17
C ILE A 369 5.18 21.41 -10.91
N LEU A 370 4.94 22.01 -9.75
CA LEU A 370 5.62 23.21 -9.28
C LEU A 370 6.54 22.87 -8.10
N SER A 371 7.74 23.43 -8.08
CA SER A 371 8.62 23.32 -6.91
C SER A 371 8.27 24.42 -5.90
N GLN A 372 7.93 24.04 -4.67
CA GLN A 372 7.59 24.96 -3.58
C GLN A 372 8.78 25.21 -2.62
N GLY A 373 9.98 24.72 -2.95
CA GLY A 373 11.17 24.81 -2.11
C GLY A 373 11.56 23.46 -1.50
N PRO A 374 10.93 23.01 -0.40
CA PRO A 374 11.24 21.74 0.24
C PRO A 374 10.52 20.53 -0.38
N PHE A 375 9.46 20.75 -1.16
CA PHE A 375 8.72 19.70 -1.88
C PHE A 375 8.22 20.16 -3.25
N LEU A 376 7.82 19.19 -4.07
CA LEU A 376 7.09 19.38 -5.31
C LEU A 376 5.59 19.37 -5.02
N TYR A 377 4.82 20.17 -5.74
CA TYR A 377 3.38 20.30 -5.57
C TYR A 377 2.66 20.21 -6.92
N CYS A 378 1.60 19.40 -6.96
CA CYS A 378 0.71 19.27 -8.11
C CYS A 378 -0.74 19.37 -7.64
N HIS A 379 -1.57 20.11 -8.38
CA HIS A 379 -3.00 20.23 -8.08
C HIS A 379 -3.83 19.92 -9.31
N LEU A 380 -4.72 18.93 -9.19
CA LEU A 380 -5.71 18.65 -10.22
C LEU A 380 -6.89 19.63 -10.06
N LEU A 381 -7.31 20.21 -11.17
CA LEU A 381 -8.46 21.11 -11.22
C LEU A 381 -9.71 20.31 -11.59
N GLU A 382 -10.88 20.81 -11.21
CA GLU A 382 -12.16 20.18 -11.55
C GLU A 382 -12.38 20.05 -13.07
N GLY A 383 -11.75 20.92 -13.87
CA GLY A 383 -11.82 20.87 -15.33
C GLY A 383 -10.90 19.82 -15.97
N THR A 384 -10.08 19.10 -15.20
CA THR A 384 -9.21 18.04 -15.74
C THR A 384 -10.09 16.84 -16.16
N PRO A 385 -9.88 16.27 -17.36
CA PRO A 385 -10.59 15.07 -17.77
C PRO A 385 -10.35 13.96 -16.75
N ASP A 386 -11.39 13.16 -16.49
CA ASP A 386 -11.34 12.01 -15.58
C ASP A 386 -10.91 12.31 -14.13
N VAL A 387 -10.97 13.58 -13.70
CA VAL A 387 -10.61 13.98 -12.33
C VAL A 387 -11.35 13.18 -11.25
N LYS A 388 -12.57 12.73 -11.57
CA LYS A 388 -13.39 11.89 -10.68
C LYS A 388 -12.75 10.54 -10.37
N LEU A 389 -11.99 9.96 -11.31
CA LEU A 389 -11.23 8.74 -11.06
C LEU A 389 -10.13 8.98 -10.02
N PHE A 390 -9.47 10.14 -10.07
CA PHE A 390 -8.41 10.53 -9.14
C PHE A 390 -8.92 11.19 -7.85
N SER A 391 -10.23 11.24 -7.65
CA SER A 391 -10.82 11.60 -6.36
C SER A 391 -10.70 10.47 -5.33
N LYS A 392 -10.24 9.28 -5.74
CA LYS A 392 -10.04 8.11 -4.89
C LYS A 392 -8.55 7.88 -4.56
N PRO A 393 -8.22 7.37 -3.34
CA PRO A 393 -6.84 7.29 -2.85
C PRO A 393 -5.87 6.43 -3.69
N LEU A 394 -6.26 5.23 -4.15
CA LEU A 394 -5.35 4.31 -4.86
C LEU A 394 -5.02 4.85 -6.25
N ALA A 395 -6.03 5.31 -7.00
CA ALA A 395 -5.87 5.93 -8.30
C ALA A 395 -5.01 7.20 -8.22
N LEU A 396 -5.24 8.05 -7.20
CA LEU A 396 -4.41 9.23 -6.97
C LEU A 396 -2.98 8.86 -6.62
N THR A 397 -2.78 7.80 -5.83
CA THR A 397 -1.46 7.29 -5.45
C THR A 397 -0.66 6.79 -6.64
N LEU A 398 -1.29 6.01 -7.51
CA LEU A 398 -0.68 5.53 -8.75
C LEU A 398 -0.33 6.68 -9.68
N LEU A 399 -1.26 7.63 -9.89
CA LEU A 399 -1.02 8.81 -10.72
C LEU A 399 0.16 9.64 -10.18
N CYS A 400 0.17 9.92 -8.87
CA CYS A 400 1.21 10.71 -8.22
C CYS A 400 2.60 10.07 -8.41
N LYS A 401 2.68 8.73 -8.30
CA LYS A 401 3.93 7.97 -8.50
C LYS A 401 4.42 7.99 -9.93
N TYR A 402 3.54 7.69 -10.89
CA TYR A 402 3.90 7.74 -12.31
C TYR A 402 4.34 9.15 -12.72
N LEU A 403 3.63 10.17 -12.23
CA LEU A 403 3.96 11.56 -12.46
C LEU A 403 5.33 11.94 -11.86
N LEU A 404 5.64 11.50 -10.64
CA LEU A 404 6.95 11.74 -10.00
C LEU A 404 8.08 11.06 -10.78
N LYS A 405 7.91 9.77 -11.16
CA LYS A 405 8.90 9.03 -11.97
C LYS A 405 9.15 9.73 -13.31
N ALA A 406 8.08 10.12 -14.01
CA ALA A 406 8.19 10.86 -15.27
C ALA A 406 8.90 12.21 -15.08
N PHE A 407 8.58 12.93 -14.01
CA PHE A 407 9.18 14.23 -13.71
C PHE A 407 10.68 14.15 -13.38
N VAL A 408 11.10 13.17 -12.58
CA VAL A 408 12.52 12.96 -12.22
C VAL A 408 13.37 12.65 -13.46
N CYS A 409 12.80 11.91 -14.41
CA CYS A 409 13.42 11.63 -15.71
C CYS A 409 13.48 12.86 -16.61
N SER A 410 12.43 13.69 -16.62
CA SER A 410 12.34 14.88 -17.48
C SER A 410 13.17 16.06 -16.97
N THR A 411 13.24 16.24 -15.64
CA THR A 411 13.83 17.44 -15.05
C THR A 411 15.35 17.46 -15.14
N ARG A 412 15.90 18.61 -15.53
CA ARG A 412 17.35 18.86 -15.55
C ARG A 412 17.88 19.30 -14.18
N ASN A 413 17.00 19.75 -13.28
CA ASN A 413 17.42 20.28 -11.99
C ASN A 413 17.69 19.13 -11.00
N LYS A 414 18.96 18.98 -10.59
CA LYS A 414 19.39 17.93 -9.65
C LYS A 414 18.68 18.01 -8.29
N ARG A 415 18.38 19.22 -7.79
CA ARG A 415 17.67 19.38 -6.50
C ARG A 415 16.27 18.81 -6.60
N CYS A 416 15.53 19.12 -7.68
CA CYS A 416 14.15 18.66 -7.84
C CYS A 416 14.02 17.15 -8.00
N LYS A 417 15.11 16.41 -8.28
CA LYS A 417 15.09 14.94 -8.38
C LYS A 417 14.96 14.24 -7.04
N VAL A 418 15.37 14.88 -5.95
CA VAL A 418 15.36 14.31 -4.59
C VAL A 418 14.24 14.89 -3.72
N LEU A 419 13.35 15.68 -4.30
CA LEU A 419 12.24 16.27 -3.57
C LEU A 419 11.04 15.33 -3.54
N PRO A 420 10.31 15.28 -2.42
CA PRO A 420 9.04 14.58 -2.34
C PRO A 420 7.95 15.30 -3.15
N LEU A 421 6.84 14.63 -3.42
CA LEU A 421 5.69 15.20 -4.15
C LEU A 421 4.43 15.19 -3.29
N ILE A 422 3.75 16.33 -3.26
CA ILE A 422 2.41 16.47 -2.72
C ILE A 422 1.45 16.68 -3.87
N MET A 423 0.38 15.89 -3.90
CA MET A 423 -0.66 15.98 -4.90
C MET A 423 -2.01 16.25 -4.25
N ALA A 424 -2.76 17.21 -4.79
CA ALA A 424 -4.09 17.56 -4.31
C ALA A 424 -5.12 17.41 -5.43
N ALA A 425 -6.22 16.70 -5.16
CA ALA A 425 -7.32 16.51 -6.10
C ALA A 425 -8.67 16.88 -5.45
N PRO A 426 -9.67 17.34 -6.21
CA PRO A 426 -10.99 17.59 -5.68
C PRO A 426 -11.67 16.26 -5.33
N MET A 427 -12.23 16.17 -4.13
CA MET A 427 -12.95 14.98 -3.65
C MET A 427 -14.46 15.18 -3.77
N ASP A 428 -14.98 16.22 -3.11
CA ASP A 428 -16.40 16.58 -3.13
C ASP A 428 -16.54 18.10 -3.36
N VAL A 429 -17.15 18.43 -4.49
CA VAL A 429 -17.36 19.82 -4.93
C VAL A 429 -18.39 20.52 -4.06
N GLU A 430 -19.42 19.81 -3.59
CA GLU A 430 -20.49 20.40 -2.78
C GLU A 430 -19.99 20.74 -1.38
N LYS A 431 -19.16 19.86 -0.80
CA LYS A 431 -18.53 20.09 0.51
C LYS A 431 -17.28 20.96 0.43
N GLY A 432 -16.76 21.26 -0.76
CA GLY A 432 -15.52 22.00 -0.96
C GLY A 432 -14.31 21.32 -0.32
N THR A 433 -14.24 19.98 -0.39
CA THR A 433 -13.13 19.19 0.17
C THR A 433 -12.19 18.72 -0.93
N VAL A 434 -10.91 18.72 -0.61
CA VAL A 434 -9.84 18.20 -1.46
C VAL A 434 -9.13 17.07 -0.74
N ILE A 435 -8.79 16.01 -1.48
CA ILE A 435 -7.89 14.97 -1.01
C ILE A 435 -6.46 15.43 -1.26
N VAL A 436 -5.60 15.30 -0.25
CA VAL A 436 -4.18 15.64 -0.31
C VAL A 436 -3.37 14.39 0.02
N LEU A 437 -2.46 14.04 -0.88
CA LEU A 437 -1.57 12.89 -0.78
C LEU A 437 -0.12 13.38 -0.78
N GLY A 438 0.68 12.89 0.16
CA GLY A 438 2.14 13.09 0.16
C GLY A 438 2.89 11.79 -0.14
N ILE A 439 3.77 11.80 -1.14
CA ILE A 439 4.64 10.65 -1.46
C ILE A 439 6.12 11.02 -1.25
N PRO A 440 6.95 10.07 -0.76
CA PRO A 440 8.37 10.31 -0.56
C PRO A 440 9.11 10.52 -1.91
N PRO A 441 10.36 11.02 -1.88
CA PRO A 441 11.17 11.17 -3.07
C PRO A 441 11.44 9.83 -3.76
N GLU A 442 11.47 9.85 -5.09
CA GLU A 442 11.82 8.68 -5.90
C GLU A 442 13.35 8.47 -5.88
N SER A 443 13.79 7.35 -5.31
CA SER A 443 15.17 6.89 -5.37
C SER A 443 15.22 5.36 -5.36
N GLU A 444 16.15 4.77 -6.12
CA GLU A 444 16.40 3.32 -6.13
C GLU A 444 16.86 2.79 -4.77
N THR A 445 17.51 3.64 -3.96
CA THR A 445 17.94 3.30 -2.59
C THR A 445 16.96 3.80 -1.53
N SER A 446 15.75 4.22 -1.93
CA SER A 446 14.74 4.70 -0.99
C SER A 446 14.33 3.56 -0.05
N ASP A 447 14.30 3.87 1.24
CA ASP A 447 13.73 3.03 2.29
C ASP A 447 12.19 3.02 2.27
N LYS A 448 11.58 3.78 1.33
CA LYS A 448 10.13 3.91 1.11
C LYS A 448 9.38 4.39 2.36
N LYS A 449 10.08 5.04 3.28
CA LYS A 449 9.52 5.64 4.49
C LYS A 449 8.86 6.98 4.17
N ASN A 450 7.65 7.19 4.68
CA ASN A 450 6.88 8.40 4.44
C ASN A 450 6.76 9.24 5.72
N PHE A 451 7.18 10.51 5.67
CA PHE A 451 7.10 11.41 6.82
C PHE A 451 5.88 12.36 6.76
N PHE A 452 5.08 12.31 5.68
CA PHE A 452 4.01 13.28 5.48
C PHE A 452 2.87 13.14 6.48
N GLY A 453 2.60 11.96 7.03
CA GLY A 453 1.54 11.77 8.02
C GLY A 453 1.67 12.74 9.21
N ARG A 454 2.79 12.65 9.95
CA ARG A 454 3.07 13.58 11.06
C ARG A 454 3.31 15.02 10.62
N ALA A 455 3.90 15.24 9.44
CA ALA A 455 4.10 16.60 8.93
C ALA A 455 2.75 17.31 8.66
N PHE A 456 1.77 16.59 8.11
CA PHE A 456 0.43 17.10 7.87
C PHE A 456 -0.33 17.37 9.16
N GLU A 457 -0.23 16.51 10.15
CA GLU A 457 -0.83 16.72 11.46
C GLU A 457 -0.29 17.99 12.14
N LYS A 458 1.03 18.16 12.21
CA LYS A 458 1.67 19.38 12.77
C LYS A 458 1.30 20.65 11.99
N ALA A 459 1.23 20.56 10.66
CA ALA A 459 0.79 21.68 9.83
C ALA A 459 -0.68 22.04 10.07
N ALA A 460 -1.54 21.05 10.29
CA ALA A 460 -2.95 21.25 10.62
C ALA A 460 -3.13 21.87 12.01
N GLU A 461 -2.41 21.39 13.02
CA GLU A 461 -2.43 21.92 14.39
C GLU A 461 -1.98 23.39 14.45
N SER A 462 -0.84 23.71 13.82
CA SER A 462 -0.28 25.07 13.83
C SER A 462 -1.16 26.11 13.15
N THR A 463 -1.95 25.70 12.16
CA THR A 463 -2.83 26.61 11.39
C THR A 463 -4.31 26.51 11.76
N SER A 464 -4.64 25.62 12.72
CA SER A 464 -6.02 25.23 13.03
C SER A 464 -6.84 24.98 11.74
N SER A 465 -6.24 24.24 10.81
CA SER A 465 -6.88 23.91 9.53
C SER A 465 -7.87 22.77 9.71
N ARG A 466 -8.98 22.81 8.97
CA ARG A 466 -9.97 21.72 9.00
C ARG A 466 -9.48 20.56 8.15
N THR A 467 -8.73 19.65 8.76
CA THR A 467 -8.29 18.38 8.17
C THR A 467 -9.05 17.20 8.77
N LEU A 468 -9.18 16.14 7.98
CA LEU A 468 -9.67 14.85 8.43
C LEU A 468 -8.65 13.78 8.04
N HIS A 469 -8.18 13.02 9.04
CA HIS A 469 -7.26 11.90 8.88
C HIS A 469 -8.05 10.59 9.02
N ASP A 470 -8.97 10.33 8.10
CA ASP A 470 -9.83 9.14 8.14
C ASP A 470 -9.22 7.94 7.42
N HIS A 471 -8.33 8.15 6.47
CA HIS A 471 -7.67 7.07 5.76
C HIS A 471 -6.69 6.30 6.67
N PHE A 472 -6.49 5.01 6.43
CA PHE A 472 -5.56 4.18 7.22
C PHE A 472 -4.10 4.65 7.07
N ASP A 473 -3.71 5.04 5.86
CA ASP A 473 -2.42 5.71 5.61
C ASP A 473 -2.52 7.19 5.98
N THR A 474 -1.73 7.64 6.96
CA THR A 474 -1.78 9.02 7.51
C THR A 474 -1.27 10.07 6.51
N SER A 475 -0.46 9.63 5.56
CA SER A 475 -0.04 10.42 4.39
C SER A 475 -1.15 10.87 3.43
N ILE A 476 -2.40 10.43 3.66
CA ILE A 476 -3.59 10.82 2.90
C ILE A 476 -4.57 11.54 3.82
N ILE A 477 -4.90 12.79 3.48
CA ILE A 477 -5.80 13.62 4.29
C ILE A 477 -6.89 14.25 3.44
N GLU A 478 -8.04 14.51 4.05
CA GLU A 478 -9.03 15.42 3.47
C GLU A 478 -8.84 16.81 4.06
N LEU A 479 -8.86 17.82 3.21
CA LEU A 479 -8.64 19.22 3.59
C LEU A 479 -9.75 20.09 2.99
N LYS A 480 -10.19 21.11 3.74
CA LYS A 480 -11.09 22.13 3.19
C LYS A 480 -10.35 23.05 2.22
N MET A 481 -10.94 23.29 1.05
CA MET A 481 -10.30 24.08 -0.02
C MET A 481 -9.91 25.49 0.41
N GLU A 482 -10.69 26.10 1.32
CA GLU A 482 -10.43 27.42 1.91
C GLU A 482 -9.14 27.46 2.75
N ASP A 483 -8.81 26.37 3.43
CA ASP A 483 -7.68 26.28 4.36
C ASP A 483 -6.37 25.87 3.67
N ARG A 484 -6.44 25.50 2.39
CA ARG A 484 -5.30 24.98 1.61
C ARG A 484 -4.10 25.92 1.56
N GLY A 485 -4.31 27.21 1.38
CA GLY A 485 -3.23 28.20 1.28
C GLY A 485 -2.39 28.24 2.56
N LYS A 486 -3.04 28.52 3.69
CA LYS A 486 -2.37 28.58 5.01
C LYS A 486 -1.71 27.25 5.40
N PHE A 487 -2.36 26.13 5.07
CA PHE A 487 -1.82 24.79 5.35
C PHE A 487 -0.51 24.54 4.59
N LEU A 488 -0.47 24.86 3.29
CA LEU A 488 0.74 24.70 2.48
C LEU A 488 1.86 25.64 2.94
N ASP A 489 1.56 26.88 3.33
CA ASP A 489 2.55 27.83 3.83
C ASP A 489 3.19 27.35 5.15
N ALA A 490 2.38 26.81 6.06
CA ALA A 490 2.87 26.21 7.30
C ALA A 490 3.70 24.96 7.03
N LEU A 491 3.30 24.12 6.08
CA LEU A 491 4.05 22.94 5.69
C LEU A 491 5.40 23.30 5.05
N ILE A 492 5.44 24.35 4.22
CA ILE A 492 6.70 24.88 3.67
C ILE A 492 7.61 25.33 4.81
N THR A 493 7.08 26.02 5.81
CA THR A 493 7.85 26.49 6.97
C THR A 493 8.35 25.33 7.84
N LEU A 494 7.57 24.25 7.95
CA LEU A 494 7.94 23.06 8.73
C LEU A 494 9.05 22.23 8.06
N LEU A 495 9.06 22.18 6.73
CA LEU A 495 9.97 21.32 5.94
C LEU A 495 11.17 22.06 5.33
N SER A 496 11.22 23.40 5.42
CA SER A 496 12.36 24.23 4.99
C SER A 496 13.40 24.32 6.07
#